data_AF-A0A7C4J546-F1
#
_entry.id   AF-A0A7C4J546-F1
#
_cell.length_a   1.000
_cell.length_b   1.000
_cell.length_c   1.000
_cell.angle_alpha   90.00
_cell.angle_beta   90.00
_cell.angle_gamma   90.00
#
_symmetry.space_group_name_H-M   'P 1'
#
loop_
_entity.id
_entity.type
_entity.pdbx_description
1 polymer ?
#
loop_
_entity_poly.entity_id
_entity_poly.type
_entity_poly.pdbx_seq_one_letter_code
_entity_poly.pdbx_strand_id
1 'polypeptide(L)'
;MIVIDLKPFIFLVVLALIGTGLLAVWIDRQACRRTAPDVALQWNDDLPAMQRAFAAAPLGLMFLNAPDTYLYANAYASQLLALDGSAGPLPAEPWCDQLREDLQAARNHDLTTYRVVNLKSNQQIRWWVYAFSDLYLVGVIDLSRQWKSEQAYQTLVSNLSHEVRTPL
;
A
#
# COMPACT_ATOMS: atom_id res chain seq x y z
N MET A 1 48.21 -40.03 2.25
CA MET A 1 47.09 -40.41 1.36
C MET A 1 45.81 -40.20 2.15
N ILE A 2 45.11 -39.08 1.95
CA ILE A 2 43.86 -38.81 2.68
C ILE A 2 42.75 -39.55 1.92
N VAL A 3 42.35 -40.71 2.44
CA VAL A 3 41.20 -41.46 1.93
C VAL A 3 39.96 -40.81 2.52
N ILE A 4 39.38 -39.84 1.80
CA ILE A 4 38.12 -39.22 2.21
C ILE A 4 37.00 -40.17 1.81
N ASP A 5 36.28 -40.66 2.82
CA ASP A 5 35.12 -41.49 2.62
C ASP A 5 34.05 -40.70 1.85
N LEU A 6 33.55 -41.26 0.74
CA LEU A 6 32.74 -40.52 -0.24
C LEU A 6 31.39 -40.06 0.36
N LYS A 7 30.84 -40.85 1.29
CA LYS A 7 29.56 -40.56 1.98
C LYS A 7 29.62 -39.27 2.83
N PRO A 8 30.55 -39.10 3.78
CA PRO A 8 30.65 -37.87 4.56
C PRO A 8 31.04 -36.66 3.70
N PHE A 9 31.78 -36.86 2.61
CA PHE A 9 32.12 -35.77 1.68
C PHE A 9 30.87 -35.22 0.97
N ILE A 10 30.05 -36.10 0.39
CA ILE A 10 28.79 -35.68 -0.25
C ILE A 10 27.86 -35.01 0.77
N PHE A 11 27.78 -35.55 1.99
CA PHE A 11 26.95 -34.96 3.04
C PHE A 11 27.38 -33.53 3.39
N LEU A 12 28.68 -33.28 3.54
CA LEU A 12 29.20 -31.93 3.80
C LEU A 12 28.95 -30.96 2.64
N VAL A 13 29.07 -31.42 1.39
CA VAL A 13 28.77 -30.59 0.22
C VAL A 13 27.30 -30.19 0.16
N VAL A 14 26.38 -31.13 0.43
CA VAL A 14 24.95 -30.85 0.47
C VAL A 14 24.60 -29.90 1.62
N LEU A 15 25.20 -30.11 2.80
CA LEU A 15 25.01 -29.23 3.95
C LEU A 15 25.51 -27.80 3.66
N ALA A 16 26.66 -27.67 2.99
CA ALA A 16 27.19 -26.38 2.58
C ALA A 16 26.25 -25.68 1.59
N LEU A 17 25.69 -26.39 0.61
CA LEU A 17 24.74 -25.82 -0.34
C LEU A 17 23.46 -25.31 0.35
N ILE A 18 22.87 -26.11 1.25
CA ILE A 18 21.69 -25.68 2.02
C ILE A 18 22.03 -24.49 2.92
N GLY A 19 23.19 -24.54 3.58
CA GLY A 19 23.69 -23.46 4.44
C GLY A 19 23.84 -22.15 3.67
N THR A 20 24.43 -22.18 2.47
CA THR A 20 24.58 -20.98 1.62
C THR A 20 23.23 -20.43 1.15
N GLY A 21 22.26 -21.29 0.81
CA GLY A 21 20.92 -20.85 0.45
C GLY A 21 20.18 -20.18 1.62
N LEU A 22 20.26 -20.76 2.81
CA LEU A 22 19.68 -20.18 4.02
C LEU A 22 20.36 -18.87 4.43
N LEU A 23 21.70 -18.79 4.31
CA LEU A 23 22.46 -17.57 4.54
C LEU A 23 22.09 -16.48 3.53
N ALA A 24 21.93 -16.81 2.25
CA ALA A 24 21.50 -15.86 1.23
C ALA A 24 20.09 -15.34 1.52
N VAL A 25 19.14 -16.21 1.85
CA VAL A 25 17.77 -15.80 2.23
C VAL A 25 17.76 -14.99 3.53
N TRP A 26 18.61 -15.34 4.49
CA TRP A 26 18.71 -14.62 5.76
C TRP A 26 19.38 -13.25 5.58
N ILE A 27 20.43 -13.15 4.77
CA ILE A 27 21.07 -11.89 4.39
C ILE A 27 20.11 -11.05 3.56
N ASP A 28 19.37 -11.62 2.62
CA ASP A 28 18.39 -10.88 1.81
C ASP A 28 17.22 -10.37 2.66
N ARG A 29 16.73 -11.17 3.61
CA ARG A 29 15.75 -10.72 4.60
C ARG A 29 16.32 -9.69 5.57
N GLN A 30 17.57 -9.84 5.98
CA GLN A 30 18.20 -8.90 6.89
C GLN A 30 18.63 -7.62 6.16
N ALA A 31 18.96 -7.69 4.88
CA ALA A 31 19.21 -6.57 4.00
C ALA A 31 17.89 -5.87 3.69
N CYS A 32 16.80 -6.54 3.33
CA CYS A 32 15.49 -5.87 3.25
C CYS A 32 15.06 -5.22 4.58
N ARG A 33 15.49 -5.77 5.74
CA ARG A 33 15.25 -5.17 7.06
C ARG A 33 16.22 -4.04 7.45
N ARG A 34 17.48 -4.08 7.01
CA ARG A 34 18.56 -3.10 7.32
C ARG A 34 18.70 -2.02 6.25
N THR A 35 18.48 -2.39 5.01
CA THR A 35 18.12 -1.58 3.85
C THR A 35 16.62 -1.26 3.89
N ALA A 36 16.10 -0.92 5.07
CA ALA A 36 15.28 0.28 5.11
C ALA A 36 16.22 1.37 4.61
N PRO A 37 16.08 1.85 3.37
CA PRO A 37 16.91 2.96 2.97
C PRO A 37 16.64 4.05 4.00
N ASP A 38 17.62 4.91 4.21
CA ASP A 38 17.43 6.22 4.80
C ASP A 38 16.56 7.03 3.81
N VAL A 39 15.31 6.58 3.62
CA VAL A 39 14.34 7.11 2.68
C VAL A 39 14.02 8.54 3.10
N ALA A 40 14.20 8.89 4.38
CA ALA A 40 14.11 10.27 4.83
C ALA A 40 15.20 11.21 4.24
N LEU A 41 16.35 10.70 3.82
CA LEU A 41 17.50 11.52 3.37
C LEU A 41 17.65 11.64 1.85
N GLN A 42 16.99 10.79 1.05
CA GLN A 42 17.08 10.80 -0.42
C GLN A 42 15.78 11.25 -1.12
N TRP A 43 14.86 11.91 -0.41
CA TRP A 43 13.70 12.53 -1.03
C TRP A 43 14.03 13.86 -1.71
N ASN A 44 15.14 14.53 -1.37
CA ASN A 44 15.38 15.91 -1.80
C ASN A 44 15.72 16.11 -3.28
N ASP A 45 16.49 15.20 -3.90
CA ASP A 45 17.04 15.48 -5.24
C ASP A 45 16.08 15.11 -6.39
N ASP A 46 15.21 14.09 -6.22
CA ASP A 46 14.26 13.64 -7.25
C ASP A 46 12.78 14.00 -6.97
N LEU A 47 12.51 14.67 -5.83
CA LEU A 47 11.17 15.10 -5.39
C LEU A 47 10.34 15.74 -6.51
N PRO A 48 10.86 16.69 -7.32
CA PRO A 48 10.02 17.43 -8.25
C PRO A 48 9.50 16.59 -9.41
N ALA A 49 10.27 15.58 -9.85
CA ALA A 49 9.89 14.70 -10.94
C ALA A 49 8.89 13.63 -10.48
N MET A 50 9.14 13.06 -9.30
CA MET A 50 8.24 12.06 -8.70
C MET A 50 6.91 12.68 -8.27
N GLN A 51 6.93 13.90 -7.69
CA GLN A 51 5.72 14.66 -7.39
C GLN A 51 4.89 14.95 -8.64
N ARG A 52 5.53 15.30 -9.77
CA ARG A 52 4.84 15.49 -11.05
C ARG A 52 4.19 14.19 -11.55
N ALA A 53 4.88 13.06 -11.45
CA ALA A 53 4.32 11.76 -11.83
C ALA A 53 3.13 11.36 -10.94
N PHE A 54 3.22 11.58 -9.62
CA PHE A 54 2.16 11.26 -8.67
C PHE A 54 1.00 12.27 -8.66
N ALA A 55 1.24 13.51 -9.07
CA ALA A 55 0.18 14.50 -9.26
C ALA A 55 -0.74 14.15 -10.43
N ALA A 56 -0.22 13.47 -11.46
CA ALA A 56 -0.99 13.02 -12.62
C ALA A 56 -1.68 11.66 -12.41
N ALA A 57 -1.37 10.95 -11.32
CA ALA A 57 -1.89 9.60 -11.08
C ALA A 57 -3.36 9.64 -10.61
N PRO A 58 -4.26 8.79 -11.16
CA PRO A 58 -5.67 8.71 -10.75
C PRO A 58 -5.87 7.92 -9.44
N LEU A 59 -4.92 8.06 -8.50
CA LEU A 59 -4.93 7.38 -7.23
C LEU A 59 -4.35 8.30 -6.15
N GLY A 60 -4.94 8.25 -4.96
CA GLY A 60 -4.50 9.01 -3.81
C GLY A 60 -3.29 8.32 -3.19
N LEU A 61 -2.20 9.06 -3.03
CA LEU A 61 -1.00 8.55 -2.37
C LEU A 61 -0.68 9.44 -1.19
N MET A 62 -0.50 8.82 -0.03
CA MET A 62 -0.08 9.48 1.20
C MET A 62 1.03 8.68 1.88
N PHE A 63 2.06 9.37 2.34
CA PHE A 63 3.16 8.80 3.10
C PHE A 63 3.20 9.41 4.50
N LEU A 64 3.38 8.56 5.49
CA LEU A 64 3.45 8.95 6.90
C LEU A 64 4.72 8.44 7.53
N ASN A 65 5.39 9.28 8.31
CA ASN A 65 6.53 8.85 9.13
C ASN A 65 6.04 8.44 10.53
N ALA A 66 5.11 9.22 11.07
CA ALA A 66 4.46 8.95 12.34
C ALA A 66 2.95 8.74 12.13
N PRO A 67 2.26 8.07 13.06
CA PRO A 67 0.82 7.80 12.94
C PRO A 67 -0.04 9.06 12.83
N ASP A 68 0.49 10.23 13.23
CA ASP A 68 -0.23 11.50 13.30
C ASP A 68 0.30 12.57 12.33
N THR A 69 1.35 12.26 11.54
CA THR A 69 1.97 13.24 10.65
C THR A 69 2.29 12.61 9.30
N TYR A 70 1.66 13.16 8.26
CA TYR A 70 1.92 12.78 6.88
C TYR A 70 3.02 13.67 6.29
N LEU A 71 4.03 13.04 5.70
CA LEU A 71 5.14 13.71 5.01
C LEU A 71 4.74 14.18 3.62
N TYR A 72 3.86 13.42 2.98
CA TYR A 72 3.42 13.72 1.63
C TYR A 72 2.00 13.21 1.41
N ALA A 73 1.18 14.03 0.79
CA ALA A 73 -0.09 13.66 0.18
C ALA A 73 -0.15 14.28 -1.22
N ASN A 74 -0.47 13.49 -2.24
CA ASN A 74 -0.68 14.05 -3.58
C ASN A 74 -2.00 14.82 -3.63
N ALA A 75 -2.15 15.69 -4.65
CA ALA A 75 -3.35 16.53 -4.79
C ALA A 75 -4.66 15.74 -4.77
N TYR A 76 -4.70 14.54 -5.34
CA TYR A 76 -5.87 13.69 -5.34
C TYR A 76 -6.22 13.18 -3.92
N ALA A 77 -5.22 12.69 -3.16
CA ALA A 77 -5.42 12.29 -1.76
C ALA A 77 -5.83 13.48 -0.88
N SER A 78 -5.19 14.64 -1.04
CA SER A 78 -5.54 15.84 -0.28
C SER A 78 -6.97 16.29 -0.54
N GLN A 79 -7.44 16.23 -1.79
CA GLN A 79 -8.84 16.54 -2.13
C GLN A 79 -9.82 15.52 -1.55
N LEU A 80 -9.49 14.23 -1.65
CA LEU A 80 -10.38 13.14 -1.26
C LEU A 80 -10.49 13.00 0.27
N LEU A 81 -9.40 13.20 1.00
CA LEU A 81 -9.35 13.18 2.46
C LEU A 81 -9.57 14.56 3.11
N ALA A 82 -9.81 15.60 2.30
CA ALA A 82 -9.94 16.99 2.73
C ALA A 82 -8.77 17.46 3.62
N LEU A 83 -7.53 17.21 3.17
CA LEU A 83 -6.31 17.65 3.85
C LEU A 83 -5.97 19.09 3.47
N ASP A 84 -5.45 19.85 4.44
CA ASP A 84 -5.10 21.27 4.28
C ASP A 84 -3.86 21.51 3.39
N GLY A 85 -3.10 20.46 3.04
CA GLY A 85 -1.89 20.60 2.25
C GLY A 85 -1.30 19.28 1.74
N SER A 86 -0.09 19.37 1.21
CA SER A 86 0.69 18.22 0.74
C SER A 86 1.53 17.59 1.84
N ALA A 87 1.72 18.24 2.99
CA ALA A 87 2.42 17.70 4.16
C ALA A 87 1.86 18.36 5.42
N GLY A 88 1.80 17.63 6.54
CA GLY A 88 1.29 18.19 7.79
C GLY A 88 0.78 17.17 8.79
N PRO A 89 0.17 17.64 9.89
CA PRO A 89 -0.52 16.78 10.83
C PRO A 89 -1.82 16.25 10.23
N LEU A 90 -2.19 15.02 10.58
CA LEU A 90 -3.50 14.48 10.24
C LEU A 90 -4.62 15.29 10.93
N PRO A 91 -5.74 15.55 10.26
CA PRO A 91 -6.87 16.24 10.86
C PRO A 91 -7.54 15.39 11.94
N ALA A 92 -8.28 16.01 12.85
CA ALA A 92 -9.05 15.31 13.89
C ALA A 92 -10.37 14.75 13.33
N GLU A 93 -10.28 13.89 12.31
CA GLU A 93 -11.43 13.26 11.65
C GLU A 93 -11.58 11.78 12.06
N PRO A 94 -12.82 11.22 12.12
CA PRO A 94 -13.06 9.84 12.59
C PRO A 94 -12.33 8.76 11.78
N TRP A 95 -12.04 9.04 10.51
CA TRP A 95 -11.28 8.13 9.66
C TRP A 95 -9.80 8.06 10.10
N CYS A 96 -9.25 9.09 10.75
CA CYS A 96 -7.86 9.06 11.23
C CYS A 96 -7.64 8.01 12.31
N ASP A 97 -8.64 7.78 13.18
CA ASP A 97 -8.56 6.71 14.19
C ASP A 97 -8.54 5.32 13.55
N GLN A 98 -9.39 5.11 12.54
CA GLN A 98 -9.41 3.88 11.75
C GLN A 98 -8.10 3.65 11.00
N LEU A 99 -7.50 4.73 10.47
CA LEU A 99 -6.20 4.67 9.83
C LEU A 99 -5.12 4.27 10.84
N ARG A 100 -5.15 4.83 12.06
CA ARG A 100 -4.17 4.51 13.11
C ARG A 100 -4.20 3.05 13.51
N GLU A 101 -5.40 2.46 13.61
CA GLU A 101 -5.57 1.01 13.82
C GLU A 101 -4.93 0.20 12.69
N ASP A 102 -5.20 0.57 11.44
CA ASP A 102 -4.68 -0.13 10.25
C ASP A 102 -3.16 0.00 10.14
N LEU A 103 -2.58 1.16 10.51
CA LEU A 103 -1.13 1.38 10.55
C LEU A 103 -0.46 0.46 11.58
N GLN A 104 -1.07 0.31 12.76
CA GLN A 104 -0.58 -0.61 13.80
C GLN A 104 -0.71 -2.07 13.36
N ALA A 105 -1.84 -2.44 12.75
CA ALA A 105 -2.06 -3.79 12.24
C ALA A 105 -1.05 -4.15 11.14
N ALA A 106 -0.83 -3.25 10.17
CA ALA A 106 0.15 -3.44 9.10
C ALA A 106 1.57 -3.61 9.66
N ARG A 107 1.94 -2.84 10.69
CA ARG A 107 3.25 -2.93 11.34
C ARG A 107 3.46 -4.26 12.09
N ASN A 108 2.44 -4.74 12.79
CA ASN A 108 2.54 -5.93 13.64
C ASN A 108 2.50 -7.23 12.84
N HIS A 109 1.76 -7.23 11.73
CA HIS A 109 1.51 -8.45 10.95
C HIS A 109 2.33 -8.55 9.67
N ASP A 110 3.08 -7.50 9.29
CA ASP A 110 3.85 -7.44 8.02
C ASP A 110 2.96 -7.76 6.79
N LEU A 111 1.69 -7.36 6.89
CA LEU A 111 0.65 -7.62 5.90
C LEU A 111 0.01 -6.31 5.47
N THR A 112 -0.30 -6.22 4.18
CA THR A 112 -1.07 -5.10 3.63
C THR A 112 -2.49 -5.13 4.18
N THR A 113 -2.91 -4.06 4.85
CA THR A 113 -4.27 -3.95 5.39
C THR A 113 -5.14 -3.16 4.43
N TYR A 114 -6.37 -3.62 4.21
CA TYR A 114 -7.35 -2.95 3.34
C TYR A 114 -8.60 -2.63 4.14
N ARG A 115 -9.14 -1.42 3.96
CA ARG A 115 -10.38 -1.01 4.62
C ARG A 115 -11.20 -0.10 3.69
N VAL A 116 -12.51 -0.25 3.75
CA VAL A 116 -13.46 0.66 3.12
C VAL A 116 -13.98 1.60 4.20
N VAL A 117 -13.88 2.90 3.95
CA VAL A 117 -14.23 3.93 4.91
C VAL A 117 -15.24 4.88 4.29
N ASN A 118 -16.26 5.22 5.07
CA ASN A 118 -17.26 6.20 4.68
C ASN A 118 -16.85 7.56 5.25
N LEU A 119 -16.62 8.53 4.38
CA LEU A 119 -16.33 9.90 4.77
C LEU A 119 -17.62 10.65 5.11
N LYS A 120 -17.50 11.71 5.93
CA LYS A 120 -18.62 12.61 6.24
C LYS A 120 -19.26 13.23 4.99
N SER A 121 -18.50 13.37 3.90
CA SER A 121 -18.98 13.85 2.60
C SER A 121 -19.92 12.87 1.86
N ASN A 122 -20.37 11.78 2.50
CA ASN A 122 -21.14 10.69 1.87
C ASN A 122 -20.39 10.03 0.70
N GLN A 123 -19.06 10.15 0.71
CA GLN A 123 -18.16 9.50 -0.24
C GLN A 123 -17.65 8.21 0.40
N GLN A 124 -17.56 7.16 -0.41
CA GLN A 124 -16.98 5.90 0.02
C GLN A 124 -15.60 5.76 -0.59
N ILE A 125 -14.61 5.58 0.28
CA ILE A 125 -13.22 5.46 -0.12
C ILE A 125 -12.71 4.09 0.29
N ARG A 126 -11.79 3.54 -0.48
CA ARG A 126 -11.01 2.38 -0.06
C ARG A 126 -9.58 2.83 0.11
N TRP A 127 -8.98 2.46 1.22
CA TRP A 127 -7.55 2.56 1.37
C TRP A 127 -6.90 1.21 1.55
N TRP A 128 -5.63 1.17 1.19
CA TRP A 128 -4.72 0.10 1.58
C TRP A 128 -3.50 0.72 2.24
N VAL A 129 -3.00 0.02 3.25
CA VAL A 129 -1.88 0.47 4.08
C VAL A 129 -0.77 -0.55 3.97
N TYR A 130 0.42 -0.06 3.66
CA TYR A 130 1.64 -0.83 3.69
C TYR A 130 2.64 -0.18 4.64
N ALA A 131 3.12 -0.94 5.62
CA ALA A 131 4.13 -0.48 6.56
C ALA A 131 5.52 -0.86 6.04
N PHE A 132 6.33 0.14 5.73
CA PHE A 132 7.79 -0.02 5.62
C PHE A 132 8.42 0.05 7.02
N SER A 133 9.74 -0.10 7.09
CA SER A 133 10.51 -0.08 8.35
C SER A 133 10.42 1.26 9.10
N ASP A 134 10.35 2.40 8.42
CA ASP A 134 10.28 3.73 9.05
C ASP A 134 9.24 4.67 8.41
N LEU A 135 8.39 4.11 7.54
CA LEU A 135 7.41 4.87 6.78
C LEU A 135 6.16 4.02 6.58
N TYR A 136 5.03 4.68 6.44
CA TYR A 136 3.78 4.07 6.01
C TYR A 136 3.38 4.64 4.67
N LEU A 137 2.98 3.77 3.76
CA LEU A 137 2.34 4.15 2.51
C LEU A 137 0.87 3.81 2.60
N VAL A 138 0.05 4.80 2.28
CA VAL A 138 -1.40 4.71 2.24
C VAL A 138 -1.82 5.06 0.82
N GLY A 139 -2.35 4.07 0.11
CA GLY A 139 -2.99 4.27 -1.18
C GLY A 139 -4.50 4.40 -0.98
N VAL A 140 -5.11 5.44 -1.56
CA VAL A 140 -6.53 5.76 -1.39
C VAL A 140 -7.20 5.87 -2.76
N ILE A 141 -8.35 5.22 -2.91
CA ILE A 141 -9.16 5.28 -4.13
C ILE A 141 -10.60 5.64 -3.77
N ASP A 142 -11.22 6.46 -4.61
CA ASP A 142 -12.65 6.76 -4.52
C ASP A 142 -13.45 5.61 -5.13
N LEU A 143 -14.30 4.97 -4.32
CA LEU A 143 -15.23 3.93 -4.79
C LEU A 143 -16.54 4.53 -5.33
N SER A 144 -16.81 5.82 -5.08
CA SER A 144 -18.06 6.49 -5.43
C SER A 144 -18.28 6.57 -6.96
N ARG A 145 -17.20 6.57 -7.75
CA ARG A 145 -17.30 6.51 -9.23
C ARG A 145 -17.56 5.09 -9.77
N GLN A 146 -17.05 4.07 -9.10
CA GLN A 146 -17.18 2.67 -9.53
C GLN A 146 -18.63 2.18 -9.32
N TRP A 147 -19.24 2.56 -8.19
CA TRP A 147 -20.64 2.30 -7.88
C TRP A 147 -21.63 2.95 -8.87
N LYS A 148 -21.36 4.16 -9.34
CA LYS A 148 -22.22 4.82 -10.35
C LYS A 148 -22.22 4.07 -11.68
N SER A 149 -21.10 3.47 -12.09
CA SER A 149 -21.05 2.70 -13.33
C SER A 149 -21.78 1.35 -13.22
N GLU A 150 -21.66 0.68 -12.07
CA GLU A 150 -22.38 -0.56 -11.81
C GLU A 150 -23.89 -0.34 -11.66
N GLN A 151 -24.31 0.73 -10.98
CA GLN A 151 -25.73 1.11 -10.91
C GLN A 151 -26.27 1.51 -12.28
N ALA A 152 -25.54 2.31 -13.06
CA ALA A 152 -25.97 2.67 -14.42
C ALA A 152 -26.11 1.42 -15.32
N TYR A 153 -25.20 0.47 -15.21
CA TYR A 153 -25.26 -0.79 -15.96
C TYR A 153 -26.46 -1.65 -15.52
N GLN A 154 -26.70 -1.78 -14.21
CA GLN A 154 -27.86 -2.50 -13.69
C GLN A 154 -29.18 -1.85 -14.08
N THR A 155 -29.27 -0.52 -14.06
CA THR A 155 -30.46 0.21 -14.52
C THR A 155 -30.66 0.08 -16.02
N LEU A 156 -29.59 0.12 -16.84
CA LEU A 156 -29.68 -0.10 -18.28
C LEU A 156 -30.14 -1.53 -18.62
N VAL A 157 -29.57 -2.55 -17.98
CA VAL A 157 -29.97 -3.94 -18.16
C VAL A 157 -31.42 -4.17 -17.70
N SER A 158 -31.81 -3.56 -16.57
CA SER A 158 -33.18 -3.63 -16.08
C SER A 158 -34.18 -2.97 -17.04
N ASN A 159 -33.86 -1.78 -17.57
CA ASN A 159 -34.70 -1.07 -18.53
C ASN A 159 -34.79 -1.81 -19.87
N LEU A 160 -33.68 -2.33 -20.40
CA LEU A 160 -33.67 -3.17 -21.61
C LEU A 160 -34.51 -4.43 -21.42
N SER A 161 -34.40 -5.06 -20.25
CA SER A 161 -35.16 -6.26 -19.93
C SER A 161 -36.66 -5.95 -19.76
N HIS A 162 -37.02 -4.73 -19.37
CA HIS A 162 -38.39 -4.26 -19.31
C HIS A 162 -38.96 -3.96 -20.72
N GLU A 163 -38.21 -3.28 -21.58
CA GLU A 163 -38.65 -2.95 -22.96
C GLU A 163 -38.83 -4.20 -23.84
N VAL A 164 -37.94 -5.19 -23.73
CA VAL A 164 -38.05 -6.44 -24.51
C VAL A 164 -39.27 -7.28 -24.09
N ARG A 165 -39.77 -7.11 -22.86
CA ARG A 165 -40.90 -7.88 -22.31
C ARG A 165 -42.27 -7.27 -22.62
N THR A 166 -42.31 -6.02 -23.08
CA THR A 166 -43.49 -5.34 -23.59
C THR A 166 -43.34 -5.13 -25.09
N PRO A 167 -43.67 -6.12 -25.94
CA PRO A 167 -43.71 -5.88 -27.37
C PRO A 167 -44.84 -4.87 -27.67
N LEU A 168 -44.51 -3.80 -28.41
CA LEU A 168 -45.49 -3.01 -29.17
C LEU A 168 -46.13 -3.86 -30.26
#